data_AF-A0A966AQY7-F1
#
_entry.id   AF-A0A966AQY7-F1
#
_cell.length_a   1.000
_cell.length_b   1.000
_cell.length_c   1.000
_cell.angle_alpha   90.00
_cell.angle_beta   90.00
_cell.angle_gamma   90.00
#
_symmetry.space_group_name_H-M   'P 1'
#
loop_
_entity.id
_entity.type
_entity.pdbx_description
1 polymer ?
#
loop_
_entity_poly.entity_id
_entity_poly.type
_entity_poly.pdbx_seq_one_letter_code
_entity_poly.pdbx_strand_id
1 'polypeptide(L)'
;MTDQSRPGSGHDHPARESATRPLSPLALIMGASLMISGCADMMPEKDSSAPAEPSEAVQGVAPAVIEAPTSGAEQTPAPAVGGSEVAGSSSEDNLYKLLVAEIAGRRGRMDLSLENYLEVARTTRDPAVAERAVRIAVFARDQEGGLEAAGLWTEIAPESTDARQVYAALLLRAGEIDTAVRQLDAAVPNFAGGSAEAYPRISDMLARERDKAVAVAVMARLVGGRPDDLHAQSSYARLLARSGQTDRALEVYEKILALDPDEQQTLITYARLLQRQGKTEAALGTLASALARRPQSDRVRLTYARLLVDSKQYNDALDQFARLSKRAPDNADVRYAYGLLLMQTNNLKEAEA
;
A
#
# COMPACT_ATOMS: atom_id res chain seq x y z
N MET A 1 58.57 51.67 -21.87
CA MET A 1 58.01 51.80 -20.52
C MET A 1 58.51 50.63 -19.67
N THR A 2 58.58 50.80 -18.36
CA THR A 2 59.04 49.84 -17.33
C THR A 2 58.16 48.56 -17.30
N ASP A 3 58.61 47.34 -16.98
CA ASP A 3 59.45 46.85 -15.84
C ASP A 3 58.60 46.82 -14.53
N GLN A 4 58.49 45.75 -13.71
CA GLN A 4 59.49 44.74 -13.29
C GLN A 4 59.02 43.27 -13.11
N SER A 5 60.00 42.35 -13.24
CA SER A 5 60.40 41.21 -12.36
C SER A 5 59.42 40.63 -11.29
N ARG A 6 59.21 39.30 -11.16
CA ARG A 6 60.05 38.21 -10.55
C ARG A 6 60.29 38.34 -9.02
N PRO A 7 60.61 37.26 -8.24
CA PRO A 7 60.78 35.82 -8.56
C PRO A 7 59.67 34.97 -7.86
N GLY A 8 59.80 33.78 -7.21
CA GLY A 8 60.90 32.80 -7.01
C GLY A 8 60.65 31.76 -5.88
N SER A 9 61.14 30.51 -6.04
CA SER A 9 61.23 29.39 -5.04
C SER A 9 59.93 28.84 -4.42
N GLY A 10 59.85 27.59 -3.90
CA GLY A 10 60.79 26.46 -3.87
C GLY A 10 60.50 25.49 -2.70
N HIS A 11 61.09 24.28 -2.71
CA HIS A 11 61.00 23.23 -1.64
C HIS A 11 59.58 22.63 -1.42
N ASP A 12 59.39 21.41 -0.88
CA ASP A 12 60.36 20.38 -0.46
C ASP A 12 59.82 18.94 -0.67
N HIS A 13 60.70 17.94 -0.54
CA HIS A 13 60.32 16.52 -0.37
C HIS A 13 60.32 16.16 1.12
N PRO A 14 59.42 15.26 1.55
CA PRO A 14 59.93 14.09 2.28
C PRO A 14 59.44 12.77 1.68
N ALA A 15 60.16 11.68 1.98
CA ALA A 15 59.93 10.38 1.38
C ALA A 15 59.96 9.26 2.44
N ARG A 16 59.20 8.18 2.17
CA ARG A 16 59.18 6.91 2.94
C ARG A 16 58.51 7.09 4.34
N GLU A 17 58.10 6.06 5.09
CA GLU A 17 58.43 4.63 5.05
C GLU A 17 57.22 3.66 5.06
N SER A 18 57.54 2.43 4.67
CA SER A 18 56.75 1.20 4.59
C SER A 18 56.30 0.60 5.93
N ALA A 19 55.19 -0.16 5.92
CA ALA A 19 55.08 -1.44 6.65
C ALA A 19 53.91 -2.36 6.18
N THR A 20 54.21 -3.64 5.97
CA THR A 20 53.44 -4.89 6.28
C THR A 20 51.90 -4.90 6.53
N ARG A 21 51.11 -5.96 6.25
CA ARG A 21 51.21 -7.25 5.50
C ARG A 21 49.77 -7.85 5.36
N PRO A 22 49.51 -8.94 4.60
CA PRO A 22 48.15 -9.35 4.20
C PRO A 22 47.58 -10.68 4.81
N LEU A 23 46.25 -10.86 4.65
CA LEU A 23 45.46 -12.11 4.47
C LEU A 23 45.18 -13.14 5.61
N SER A 24 43.87 -13.32 5.91
CA SER A 24 43.11 -14.61 6.01
C SER A 24 43.39 -15.64 7.16
N PRO A 25 42.59 -16.73 7.34
CA PRO A 25 41.12 -16.89 7.23
C PRO A 25 40.46 -17.85 8.30
N LEU A 26 39.13 -18.07 8.18
CA LEU A 26 38.32 -19.30 8.43
C LEU A 26 38.23 -20.01 9.82
N ALA A 27 36.99 -20.09 10.35
CA ALA A 27 36.30 -21.24 11.03
C ALA A 27 34.90 -20.74 11.48
N LEU A 28 33.74 -21.39 11.33
CA LEU A 28 33.27 -22.75 11.01
C LEU A 28 33.31 -23.80 12.14
N ILE A 29 32.21 -23.88 12.91
CA ILE A 29 31.79 -25.03 13.73
C ILE A 29 30.32 -25.34 13.39
N MET A 30 29.88 -26.59 13.58
CA MET A 30 28.71 -27.19 12.93
C MET A 30 27.78 -27.89 13.94
N GLY A 31 26.47 -27.76 13.72
CA GLY A 31 25.50 -28.84 13.96
C GLY A 31 24.77 -28.90 15.32
N ALA A 32 23.44 -28.93 15.25
CA ALA A 32 22.59 -29.92 15.91
C ALA A 32 21.17 -29.85 15.32
N SER A 33 20.59 -30.99 14.96
CA SER A 33 19.20 -31.08 14.48
C SER A 33 18.37 -31.90 15.46
N LEU A 34 17.16 -31.45 15.79
CA LEU A 34 16.12 -32.32 16.35
C LEU A 34 14.76 -31.97 15.74
N MET A 35 14.10 -33.00 15.20
CA MET A 35 12.67 -33.00 14.91
C MET A 35 11.91 -33.42 16.17
N ILE A 36 10.64 -33.01 16.31
CA ILE A 36 9.54 -33.91 16.73
C ILE A 36 8.19 -33.29 16.39
N SER A 37 7.22 -34.17 16.13
CA SER A 37 5.86 -33.88 15.65
C SER A 37 4.98 -33.09 16.63
N GLY A 38 3.92 -32.47 16.10
CA GLY A 38 2.83 -31.87 16.86
C GLY A 38 1.55 -31.82 16.02
N CYS A 39 0.61 -32.74 16.28
CA CYS A 39 -0.69 -32.82 15.62
C CYS A 39 -1.81 -33.06 16.65
N ALA A 40 -3.06 -32.85 16.19
CA ALA A 40 -4.33 -33.12 16.86
C ALA A 40 -4.83 -32.11 17.92
N ASP A 41 -6.05 -31.64 17.64
CA ASP A 41 -7.22 -31.42 18.50
C ASP A 41 -7.08 -31.24 20.02
N MET A 42 -7.75 -30.21 20.54
CA MET A 42 -9.01 -30.43 21.28
C MET A 42 -9.86 -29.14 21.38
N MET A 43 -11.17 -29.24 21.12
CA MET A 43 -12.16 -28.30 21.67
C MET A 43 -12.56 -28.75 23.09
N PRO A 44 -13.05 -27.82 23.92
CA PRO A 44 -14.19 -28.14 24.78
C PRO A 44 -15.40 -27.26 24.46
N GLU A 45 -16.56 -27.90 24.42
CA GLU A 45 -17.89 -27.29 24.26
C GLU A 45 -18.50 -26.94 25.64
N LYS A 46 -19.82 -26.67 25.70
CA LYS A 46 -20.70 -26.75 26.88
C LYS A 46 -20.77 -25.48 27.77
N ASP A 47 -21.94 -24.92 28.15
CA ASP A 47 -23.34 -25.33 27.92
C ASP A 47 -24.36 -24.16 28.07
N SER A 48 -25.63 -24.44 27.70
CA SER A 48 -26.87 -23.73 28.13
C SER A 48 -27.12 -22.30 27.59
N SER A 49 -28.37 -21.83 27.38
CA SER A 49 -29.69 -22.39 27.75
C SER A 49 -30.80 -22.14 26.70
N ALA A 50 -31.64 -23.15 26.46
CA ALA A 50 -32.98 -23.06 25.84
C ALA A 50 -34.07 -22.81 26.93
N PRO A 51 -35.41 -22.92 26.73
CA PRO A 51 -36.17 -23.25 25.50
C PRO A 51 -37.49 -22.45 25.26
N ALA A 52 -38.11 -22.66 24.09
CA ALA A 52 -39.56 -22.89 23.93
C ALA A 52 -39.89 -23.37 22.49
N GLU A 53 -40.74 -24.39 22.37
CA GLU A 53 -41.28 -24.97 21.12
C GLU A 53 -42.81 -25.21 21.32
N PRO A 54 -43.64 -25.55 20.32
CA PRO A 54 -43.73 -26.98 19.91
C PRO A 54 -44.24 -27.32 18.47
N SER A 55 -43.82 -28.49 17.96
CA SER A 55 -44.60 -29.40 17.06
C SER A 55 -44.92 -28.94 15.61
N GLU A 56 -45.26 -29.81 14.63
CA GLU A 56 -45.51 -31.28 14.63
C GLU A 56 -44.61 -32.04 13.63
N ALA A 57 -44.67 -33.38 13.64
CA ALA A 57 -43.81 -34.29 12.86
C ALA A 57 -44.58 -35.21 11.90
N VAL A 58 -43.88 -35.78 10.90
CA VAL A 58 -44.21 -37.06 10.23
C VAL A 58 -42.91 -37.84 9.94
N GLN A 59 -43.01 -39.18 9.89
CA GLN A 59 -41.90 -40.14 9.79
C GLN A 59 -41.42 -40.39 8.34
N GLY A 60 -40.21 -40.94 8.19
CA GLY A 60 -39.60 -41.25 6.88
C GLY A 60 -39.78 -42.70 6.40
N VAL A 61 -39.38 -42.96 5.15
CA VAL A 61 -39.41 -44.28 4.48
C VAL A 61 -38.08 -44.52 3.74
N ALA A 62 -37.64 -45.78 3.65
CA ALA A 62 -36.40 -46.23 3.03
C ALA A 62 -36.47 -46.29 1.47
N PRO A 63 -35.34 -46.34 0.74
CA PRO A 63 -35.35 -46.24 -0.73
C PRO A 63 -35.81 -47.53 -1.42
N ALA A 64 -36.65 -47.38 -2.44
CA ALA A 64 -37.11 -48.48 -3.29
C ALA A 64 -36.15 -48.70 -4.48
N VAL A 65 -35.57 -49.89 -4.57
CA VAL A 65 -35.00 -50.42 -5.82
C VAL A 65 -36.15 -50.94 -6.68
N ILE A 66 -36.13 -50.66 -7.98
CA ILE A 66 -37.05 -51.22 -8.96
C ILE A 66 -36.23 -51.93 -10.03
N GLU A 67 -36.40 -53.25 -10.16
CA GLU A 67 -35.77 -54.05 -11.21
C GLU A 67 -36.50 -53.87 -12.55
N ALA A 68 -35.78 -54.01 -13.66
CA ALA A 68 -36.32 -53.76 -15.00
C ALA A 68 -36.94 -55.03 -15.63
N PRO A 69 -38.11 -54.94 -16.28
CA PRO A 69 -38.63 -56.00 -17.13
C PRO A 69 -37.91 -56.01 -18.50
N THR A 70 -37.43 -57.19 -18.91
CA THR A 70 -36.85 -57.40 -20.24
C THR A 70 -37.92 -57.77 -21.28
N SER A 71 -37.96 -57.11 -22.45
CA SER A 71 -38.19 -57.70 -23.80
C SER A 71 -38.44 -56.60 -24.84
N GLY A 72 -38.30 -56.93 -26.12
CA GLY A 72 -38.78 -56.12 -27.25
C GLY A 72 -37.75 -55.14 -27.82
N ALA A 73 -36.95 -55.59 -28.78
CA ALA A 73 -36.07 -54.72 -29.55
C ALA A 73 -36.78 -54.16 -30.78
N GLU A 74 -36.98 -52.84 -30.85
CA GLU A 74 -37.36 -52.14 -32.07
C GLU A 74 -36.44 -50.94 -32.26
N GLN A 75 -35.53 -51.04 -33.25
CA GLN A 75 -34.49 -50.04 -33.50
C GLN A 75 -35.08 -48.83 -34.24
N THR A 76 -35.64 -47.88 -33.49
CA THR A 76 -35.84 -46.53 -34.02
C THR A 76 -34.47 -45.92 -34.34
N PRO A 77 -34.26 -45.32 -35.53
CA PRO A 77 -33.01 -44.64 -35.83
C PRO A 77 -32.77 -43.51 -34.84
N ALA A 78 -31.52 -43.37 -34.37
CA ALA A 78 -31.14 -42.16 -33.65
C ALA A 78 -31.45 -40.93 -34.52
N PRO A 79 -32.06 -39.86 -33.98
CA PRO A 79 -32.29 -38.65 -34.74
C PRO A 79 -30.95 -38.15 -35.23
N ALA A 80 -30.79 -38.04 -36.55
CA ALA A 80 -29.57 -37.50 -37.13
C ALA A 80 -29.34 -36.11 -36.54
N VAL A 81 -28.18 -35.90 -35.92
CA VAL A 81 -27.74 -34.56 -35.47
C VAL A 81 -27.35 -33.78 -36.72
N GLY A 82 -28.37 -33.37 -37.47
CA GLY A 82 -28.23 -32.45 -38.57
C GLY A 82 -27.66 -31.15 -38.02
N GLY A 83 -26.54 -30.72 -38.60
CA GLY A 83 -25.89 -29.46 -38.24
C GLY A 83 -26.74 -28.27 -38.64
N SER A 84 -27.76 -27.97 -37.85
CA SER A 84 -28.20 -26.59 -37.68
C SER A 84 -27.15 -25.92 -36.82
N GLU A 85 -26.29 -25.11 -37.42
CA GLU A 85 -25.57 -24.10 -36.66
C GLU A 85 -26.64 -23.22 -35.99
N VAL A 86 -26.80 -23.38 -34.68
CA VAL A 86 -27.61 -22.45 -33.89
C VAL A 86 -26.77 -21.19 -33.75
N ALA A 87 -26.81 -20.37 -34.81
CA ALA A 87 -26.41 -18.98 -34.79
C ALA A 87 -27.40 -18.23 -33.89
N GLY A 88 -27.26 -18.47 -32.58
CA GLY A 88 -27.97 -17.73 -31.56
C GLY A 88 -27.67 -16.24 -31.70
N SER A 89 -28.55 -15.41 -31.15
CA SER A 89 -28.22 -13.99 -31.02
C SER A 89 -26.89 -13.84 -30.29
N SER A 90 -26.13 -12.77 -30.57
CA SER A 90 -24.86 -12.51 -29.90
C SER A 90 -25.00 -12.40 -28.37
N SER A 91 -26.21 -12.15 -27.86
CA SER A 91 -26.53 -12.22 -26.42
C SER A 91 -26.49 -13.66 -25.88
N GLU A 92 -27.01 -14.64 -26.62
CA GLU A 92 -27.10 -16.05 -26.20
C GLU A 92 -25.72 -16.74 -26.23
N ASP A 93 -24.90 -16.46 -27.25
CA ASP A 93 -23.52 -16.94 -27.33
C ASP A 93 -22.65 -16.37 -26.19
N ASN A 94 -22.74 -15.06 -25.93
CA ASN A 94 -22.04 -14.44 -24.79
C ASN A 94 -22.51 -15.01 -23.44
N LEU A 95 -23.81 -15.28 -23.27
CA LEU A 95 -24.35 -15.91 -22.04
C LEU A 95 -23.83 -17.36 -21.88
N TYR A 96 -23.77 -18.12 -22.97
CA TYR A 96 -23.18 -19.47 -22.98
C TYR A 96 -21.70 -19.43 -22.56
N LYS A 97 -20.90 -18.54 -23.16
CA LYS A 97 -19.48 -18.35 -22.84
C LYS A 97 -19.26 -17.95 -21.38
N LEU A 98 -20.07 -17.04 -20.82
CA LEU A 98 -20.02 -16.68 -19.40
C LEU A 98 -20.35 -17.87 -18.48
N LEU A 99 -21.34 -18.70 -18.84
CA LEU A 99 -21.69 -19.89 -18.07
C LEU A 99 -20.59 -20.96 -18.12
N VAL A 100 -20.01 -21.19 -19.30
CA VAL A 100 -18.83 -22.05 -19.48
C VAL A 100 -17.66 -21.54 -18.63
N ALA A 101 -17.41 -20.24 -18.63
CA ALA A 101 -16.34 -19.61 -17.88
C ALA A 101 -16.49 -19.81 -16.36
N GLU A 102 -17.66 -19.53 -15.79
CA GLU A 102 -17.91 -19.73 -14.35
C GLU A 102 -17.84 -21.22 -13.94
N ILE A 103 -18.31 -22.15 -14.79
CA ILE A 103 -18.17 -23.60 -14.54
C ILE A 103 -16.71 -24.03 -14.62
N ALA A 104 -15.93 -23.49 -15.56
CA ALA A 104 -14.51 -23.76 -15.71
C ALA A 104 -13.71 -23.25 -14.49
N GLY A 105 -13.93 -21.99 -14.09
CA GLY A 105 -13.31 -21.38 -12.91
C GLY A 105 -13.61 -22.15 -11.62
N ARG A 106 -14.88 -22.56 -11.40
CA ARG A 106 -15.27 -23.40 -10.26
C ARG A 106 -14.63 -24.81 -10.27
N ARG A 107 -14.20 -25.29 -11.43
CA ARG A 107 -13.46 -26.56 -11.62
C ARG A 107 -11.93 -26.38 -11.64
N GLY A 108 -11.42 -25.18 -11.34
CA GLY A 108 -9.98 -24.88 -11.37
C GLY A 108 -9.40 -24.67 -12.77
N ARG A 109 -10.22 -24.73 -13.83
CA ARG A 109 -9.83 -24.45 -15.22
C ARG A 109 -9.85 -22.95 -15.49
N MET A 110 -8.94 -22.25 -14.81
CA MET A 110 -8.79 -20.80 -14.90
C MET A 110 -8.36 -20.33 -16.29
N ASP A 111 -7.65 -21.19 -17.03
CA ASP A 111 -7.28 -21.03 -18.44
C ASP A 111 -8.53 -20.82 -19.33
N LEU A 112 -9.42 -21.82 -19.35
CA LEU A 112 -10.66 -21.78 -20.13
C LEU A 112 -11.63 -20.70 -19.60
N SER A 113 -11.61 -20.46 -18.28
CA SER A 113 -12.38 -19.40 -17.64
C SER A 113 -11.95 -18.01 -18.13
N LEU A 114 -10.64 -17.75 -18.21
CA LEU A 114 -10.09 -16.47 -18.63
C LEU A 114 -10.31 -16.23 -20.13
N GLU A 115 -10.07 -17.25 -20.95
CA GLU A 115 -10.27 -17.20 -22.40
C GLU A 115 -11.70 -16.76 -22.78
N ASN A 116 -12.71 -17.42 -22.20
CA ASN A 116 -14.12 -17.09 -22.41
C ASN A 116 -14.46 -15.68 -21.88
N TYR A 117 -13.96 -15.31 -20.69
CA TYR A 117 -14.20 -13.97 -20.13
C TYR A 117 -13.57 -12.85 -20.99
N LEU A 118 -12.38 -13.09 -21.56
CA LEU A 118 -11.73 -12.17 -22.50
C LEU A 118 -12.49 -12.07 -23.82
N GLU A 119 -12.98 -13.19 -24.38
CA GLU A 119 -13.77 -13.16 -25.61
C GLU A 119 -15.07 -12.35 -25.44
N VAL A 120 -15.81 -12.60 -24.34
CA VAL A 120 -17.02 -11.83 -24.03
C VAL A 120 -16.67 -10.35 -23.79
N ALA A 121 -15.63 -10.03 -23.01
CA ALA A 121 -15.21 -8.63 -22.80
C ALA A 121 -14.83 -7.91 -24.11
N ARG A 122 -14.09 -8.58 -25.01
CA ARG A 122 -13.75 -8.03 -26.35
C ARG A 122 -14.99 -7.80 -27.21
N THR A 123 -16.07 -8.56 -27.00
CA THR A 123 -17.30 -8.54 -27.82
C THR A 123 -18.37 -7.59 -27.28
N THR A 124 -18.67 -7.64 -25.97
CA THR A 124 -19.70 -6.82 -25.32
C THR A 124 -19.23 -5.43 -24.96
N ARG A 125 -17.91 -5.25 -24.77
CA ARG A 125 -17.30 -4.02 -24.23
C ARG A 125 -17.81 -3.65 -22.84
N ASP A 126 -18.19 -4.66 -22.05
CA ASP A 126 -18.61 -4.50 -20.66
C ASP A 126 -17.39 -4.42 -19.71
N PRO A 127 -17.19 -3.31 -18.96
CA PRO A 127 -16.08 -3.18 -18.03
C PRO A 127 -16.14 -4.13 -16.84
N ALA A 128 -17.31 -4.60 -16.41
CA ALA A 128 -17.45 -5.56 -15.32
C ALA A 128 -16.99 -6.97 -15.75
N VAL A 129 -17.22 -7.33 -17.01
CA VAL A 129 -16.70 -8.57 -17.62
C VAL A 129 -15.18 -8.50 -17.75
N ALA A 130 -14.64 -7.36 -18.19
CA ALA A 130 -13.19 -7.15 -18.26
C ALA A 130 -12.51 -7.17 -16.87
N GLU A 131 -13.10 -6.51 -15.86
CA GLU A 131 -12.63 -6.59 -14.47
C GLU A 131 -12.69 -8.03 -13.91
N ARG A 132 -13.71 -8.80 -14.29
CA ARG A 132 -13.82 -10.23 -13.92
C ARG A 132 -12.71 -11.06 -14.57
N ALA A 133 -12.36 -10.82 -15.84
CA ALA A 133 -11.21 -11.44 -16.50
C ALA A 133 -9.90 -11.14 -15.74
N VAL A 134 -9.64 -9.87 -15.38
CA VAL A 134 -8.45 -9.47 -14.59
C VAL A 134 -8.40 -10.22 -13.26
N ARG A 135 -9.51 -10.31 -12.53
CA ARG A 135 -9.58 -11.04 -11.25
C ARG A 135 -9.28 -12.53 -11.41
N ILE A 136 -9.69 -13.17 -12.52
CA ILE A 136 -9.39 -14.59 -12.80
C ILE A 136 -7.90 -14.77 -13.10
N ALA A 137 -7.32 -13.96 -13.99
CA ALA A 137 -5.90 -14.04 -14.35
C ALA A 137 -4.98 -13.82 -13.12
N VAL A 138 -5.26 -12.78 -12.31
CA VAL A 138 -4.50 -12.48 -11.09
C VAL A 138 -4.62 -13.60 -10.05
N PHE A 139 -5.78 -14.25 -9.93
CA PHE A 139 -5.95 -15.43 -9.07
C PHE A 139 -5.16 -16.64 -9.58
N ALA A 140 -5.22 -16.90 -10.89
CA ALA A 140 -4.46 -17.96 -11.56
C ALA A 140 -2.94 -17.74 -11.54
N ARG A 141 -2.50 -16.50 -11.27
CA ARG A 141 -1.12 -16.01 -11.45
C ARG A 141 -0.67 -16.02 -12.92
N ASP A 142 -1.62 -15.94 -13.83
CA ASP A 142 -1.35 -15.67 -15.23
C ASP A 142 -0.94 -14.21 -15.39
N GLN A 143 0.34 -13.98 -15.69
CA GLN A 143 0.89 -12.65 -15.87
C GLN A 143 0.60 -12.09 -17.28
N GLU A 144 0.47 -12.95 -18.29
CA GLU A 144 0.27 -12.54 -19.69
C GLU A 144 -1.20 -12.22 -19.94
N GLY A 145 -2.11 -13.17 -19.64
CA GLY A 145 -3.55 -12.94 -19.67
C GLY A 145 -4.01 -11.89 -18.65
N GLY A 146 -3.25 -11.68 -17.56
CA GLY A 146 -3.47 -10.60 -16.60
C GLY A 146 -3.16 -9.21 -17.18
N LEU A 147 -2.07 -9.08 -17.93
CA LEU A 147 -1.73 -7.85 -18.65
C LEU A 147 -2.72 -7.57 -19.79
N GLU A 148 -3.12 -8.60 -20.56
CA GLU A 148 -4.13 -8.43 -21.61
C GLU A 148 -5.47 -7.98 -21.02
N ALA A 149 -5.98 -8.68 -20.00
CA ALA A 149 -7.25 -8.35 -19.38
C ALA A 149 -7.27 -6.93 -18.80
N ALA A 150 -6.16 -6.49 -18.19
CA ALA A 150 -6.08 -5.16 -17.59
C ALA A 150 -5.89 -4.04 -18.64
N GLY A 151 -5.20 -4.35 -19.74
CA GLY A 151 -5.15 -3.49 -20.93
C GLY A 151 -6.54 -3.32 -21.55
N LEU A 152 -7.25 -4.42 -21.80
CA LEU A 152 -8.63 -4.41 -22.33
C LEU A 152 -9.61 -3.69 -21.41
N TRP A 153 -9.51 -3.89 -20.09
CA TRP A 153 -10.34 -3.16 -19.12
C TRP A 153 -10.05 -1.65 -19.16
N THR A 154 -8.79 -1.24 -19.32
CA THR A 154 -8.38 0.16 -19.47
C THR A 154 -8.81 0.75 -20.82
N GLU A 155 -8.87 -0.06 -21.89
CA GLU A 155 -9.39 0.34 -23.21
C GLU A 155 -10.92 0.57 -23.17
N ILE A 156 -11.65 -0.30 -22.48
CA ILE A 156 -13.11 -0.22 -22.31
C ILE A 156 -13.51 0.93 -21.38
N ALA A 157 -12.78 1.11 -20.28
CA ALA A 157 -13.06 2.11 -19.25
C ALA A 157 -11.86 3.05 -19.05
N PRO A 158 -11.54 3.93 -20.02
CA PRO A 158 -10.40 4.83 -19.94
C PRO A 158 -10.49 5.79 -18.74
N GLU A 159 -11.70 6.09 -18.25
CA GLU A 159 -11.85 6.95 -17.07
C GLU A 159 -11.74 6.20 -15.74
N SER A 160 -11.64 4.86 -15.74
CA SER A 160 -11.51 4.07 -14.50
C SER A 160 -10.11 4.20 -13.89
N THR A 161 -10.05 4.83 -12.72
CA THR A 161 -8.84 4.88 -11.90
C THR A 161 -8.40 3.49 -11.46
N ASP A 162 -9.33 2.64 -11.00
CA ASP A 162 -9.01 1.26 -10.58
C ASP A 162 -8.46 0.41 -11.75
N ALA A 163 -9.01 0.52 -12.97
CA ALA A 163 -8.47 -0.18 -14.14
C ALA A 163 -7.01 0.22 -14.42
N ARG A 164 -6.74 1.53 -14.48
CA ARG A 164 -5.38 2.05 -14.69
C ARG A 164 -4.43 1.70 -13.55
N GLN A 165 -4.88 1.72 -12.29
CA GLN A 165 -4.06 1.32 -11.13
C GLN A 165 -3.71 -0.18 -11.18
N VAL A 166 -4.67 -1.06 -11.49
CA VAL A 166 -4.40 -2.50 -11.60
C VAL A 166 -3.51 -2.81 -12.81
N TYR A 167 -3.75 -2.20 -13.97
CA TYR A 167 -2.90 -2.37 -15.14
C TYR A 167 -1.47 -1.89 -14.88
N ALA A 168 -1.30 -0.71 -14.28
CA ALA A 168 0.01 -0.21 -13.86
C ALA A 168 0.73 -1.16 -12.89
N ALA A 169 0.03 -1.70 -11.89
CA ALA A 169 0.62 -2.65 -10.93
C ALA A 169 1.09 -3.97 -11.59
N LEU A 170 0.42 -4.42 -12.66
CA LEU A 170 0.86 -5.58 -13.44
C LEU A 170 2.03 -5.23 -14.37
N LEU A 171 1.99 -4.07 -15.04
CA LEU A 171 3.08 -3.56 -15.87
C LEU A 171 4.38 -3.40 -15.06
N LEU A 172 4.32 -2.90 -13.82
CA LEU A 172 5.49 -2.80 -12.94
C LEU A 172 6.13 -4.15 -12.63
N ARG A 173 5.33 -5.20 -12.47
CA ARG A 173 5.82 -6.58 -12.24
C ARG A 173 6.31 -7.27 -13.52
N ALA A 174 5.95 -6.74 -14.68
CA ALA A 174 6.52 -7.10 -15.98
C ALA A 174 7.80 -6.30 -16.33
N GLY A 175 8.15 -5.26 -15.56
CA GLY A 175 9.25 -4.35 -15.88
C GLY A 175 8.89 -3.20 -16.83
N GLU A 176 7.63 -3.09 -17.25
CA GLU A 176 7.05 -2.07 -18.14
C GLU A 176 6.84 -0.72 -17.43
N ILE A 177 7.91 -0.21 -16.80
CA ILE A 177 7.92 0.99 -15.94
C ILE A 177 7.42 2.23 -16.70
N ASP A 178 7.86 2.41 -17.95
CA ASP A 178 7.46 3.55 -18.79
C ASP A 178 5.96 3.54 -19.07
N THR A 179 5.40 2.37 -19.36
CA THR A 179 3.98 2.18 -19.64
C THR A 179 3.16 2.32 -18.36
N ALA A 180 3.64 1.78 -17.23
CA ALA A 180 3.01 1.97 -15.92
C ALA A 180 2.94 3.45 -15.50
N VAL A 181 4.02 4.22 -15.67
CA VAL A 181 4.03 5.67 -15.37
C VAL A 181 2.99 6.41 -16.21
N ARG A 182 2.86 6.10 -17.51
CA ARG A 182 1.83 6.73 -18.38
C ARG A 182 0.41 6.40 -17.91
N GLN A 183 0.13 5.16 -17.48
CA GLN A 183 -1.19 4.79 -16.97
C GLN A 183 -1.52 5.46 -15.63
N LEU A 184 -0.53 5.59 -14.74
CA LEU A 184 -0.70 6.30 -13.46
C LEU A 184 -0.90 7.80 -13.67
N ASP A 185 -0.19 8.43 -14.61
CA ASP A 185 -0.34 9.85 -14.94
C ASP A 185 -1.74 10.16 -15.49
N ALA A 186 -2.20 9.33 -16.43
CA ALA A 186 -3.55 9.41 -16.99
C ALA A 186 -4.67 9.10 -15.97
N ALA A 187 -4.36 8.44 -14.84
CA ALA A 187 -5.32 8.21 -13.76
C ALA A 187 -5.46 9.42 -12.82
N VAL A 188 -4.45 10.28 -12.65
CA VAL A 188 -4.47 11.43 -11.73
C VAL A 188 -5.69 12.34 -11.87
N PRO A 189 -6.11 12.80 -13.09
CA PRO A 189 -7.26 13.69 -13.21
C PRO A 189 -8.61 13.05 -12.85
N ASN A 190 -8.66 11.71 -12.75
CA ASN A 190 -9.92 10.95 -12.66
C ASN A 190 -10.27 10.52 -11.23
N PHE A 191 -9.42 10.85 -10.25
CA PHE A 191 -9.77 10.75 -8.83
C PHE A 191 -10.69 11.91 -8.44
N ALA A 192 -11.72 11.65 -7.63
CA ALA A 192 -12.70 12.66 -7.24
C ALA A 192 -12.07 13.80 -6.42
N GLY A 193 -11.06 13.49 -5.60
CA GLY A 193 -10.22 14.46 -4.90
C GLY A 193 -9.03 14.99 -5.70
N GLY A 194 -8.92 14.72 -7.01
CA GLY A 194 -7.79 15.12 -7.86
C GLY A 194 -6.44 14.66 -7.30
N SER A 195 -5.41 15.51 -7.37
CA SER A 195 -4.07 15.21 -6.85
C SER A 195 -4.05 14.89 -5.35
N ALA A 196 -4.95 15.49 -4.56
CA ALA A 196 -5.05 15.26 -3.12
C ALA A 196 -5.45 13.82 -2.75
N GLU A 197 -6.18 13.14 -3.63
CA GLU A 197 -6.54 11.72 -3.48
C GLU A 197 -5.60 10.80 -4.29
N ALA A 198 -5.29 11.18 -5.53
CA ALA A 198 -4.52 10.38 -6.48
C ALA A 198 -3.14 9.99 -5.94
N TYR A 199 -2.33 10.96 -5.51
CA TYR A 199 -0.95 10.68 -5.11
C TYR A 199 -0.82 9.85 -3.82
N PRO A 200 -1.67 10.04 -2.79
CA PRO A 200 -1.76 9.08 -1.69
C PRO A 200 -2.15 7.67 -2.13
N ARG A 201 -3.19 7.50 -2.97
CA ARG A 201 -3.63 6.19 -3.48
C ARG A 201 -2.52 5.48 -4.27
N ILE A 202 -1.84 6.21 -5.15
CA ILE A 202 -0.72 5.69 -5.95
C ILE A 202 0.49 5.38 -5.05
N SER A 203 0.81 6.23 -4.07
CA SER A 203 1.89 5.99 -3.11
C SER A 203 1.62 4.78 -2.20
N ASP A 204 0.38 4.54 -1.78
CA ASP A 204 -0.01 3.36 -0.98
C ASP A 204 -0.09 2.07 -1.81
N MET A 205 -0.24 2.17 -3.14
CA MET A 205 -0.06 1.06 -4.08
C MET A 205 1.43 0.75 -4.27
N LEU A 206 2.24 1.74 -4.65
CA LEU A 206 3.68 1.59 -4.88
C LEU A 206 4.44 1.12 -3.62
N ALA A 207 3.99 1.53 -2.42
CA ALA A 207 4.58 1.07 -1.15
C ALA A 207 4.35 -0.43 -0.84
N ARG A 208 3.52 -1.14 -1.62
CA ARG A 208 3.31 -2.59 -1.53
C ARG A 208 4.18 -3.39 -2.51
N GLU A 209 4.76 -2.75 -3.51
CA GLU A 209 5.63 -3.46 -4.46
C GLU A 209 6.93 -3.90 -3.79
N ARG A 210 7.40 -5.08 -4.19
CA ARG A 210 8.55 -5.75 -3.56
C ARG A 210 9.86 -5.00 -3.78
N ASP A 211 10.00 -4.32 -4.92
CA ASP A 211 11.14 -3.47 -5.23
C ASP A 211 10.84 -2.00 -4.86
N LYS A 212 11.40 -1.59 -3.73
CA LYS A 212 11.30 -0.22 -3.21
C LYS A 212 12.05 0.83 -4.07
N ALA A 213 13.08 0.42 -4.81
CA ALA A 213 13.82 1.33 -5.69
C ALA A 213 13.00 1.63 -6.96
N VAL A 214 12.39 0.61 -7.56
CA VAL A 214 11.43 0.78 -8.67
C VAL A 214 10.24 1.62 -8.23
N ALA A 215 9.63 1.33 -7.06
CA ALA A 215 8.52 2.12 -6.51
C ALA A 215 8.88 3.61 -6.36
N VAL A 216 10.06 3.93 -5.80
CA VAL A 216 10.56 5.30 -5.68
C VAL A 216 10.86 5.94 -7.04
N ALA A 217 11.42 5.20 -8.00
CA ALA A 217 11.71 5.72 -9.33
C ALA A 217 10.46 6.04 -10.15
N VAL A 218 9.42 5.17 -10.07
CA VAL A 218 8.10 5.40 -10.68
C VAL A 218 7.47 6.67 -10.14
N MET A 219 7.44 6.81 -8.81
CA MET A 219 6.88 8.01 -8.17
C MET A 219 7.68 9.27 -8.52
N ALA A 220 9.01 9.20 -8.52
CA ALA A 220 9.88 10.33 -8.88
C ALA A 220 9.64 10.81 -10.32
N ARG A 221 9.40 9.90 -11.27
CA ARG A 221 9.03 10.26 -12.66
C ARG A 221 7.64 10.87 -12.74
N LEU A 222 6.67 10.29 -12.04
CA LEU A 222 5.27 10.75 -12.00
C LEU A 222 5.12 12.16 -11.41
N VAL A 223 5.90 12.51 -10.37
CA VAL A 223 5.88 13.86 -9.76
C VAL A 223 6.90 14.84 -10.37
N GLY A 224 7.78 14.37 -11.25
CA GLY A 224 8.94 15.14 -11.73
C GLY A 224 8.57 16.40 -12.54
N GLY A 225 7.45 16.37 -13.27
CA GLY A 225 6.91 17.53 -13.98
C GLY A 225 6.05 18.46 -13.11
N ARG A 226 5.92 18.20 -11.80
CA ARG A 226 5.00 18.88 -10.88
C ARG A 226 5.69 19.23 -9.55
N PRO A 227 6.76 20.06 -9.56
CA PRO A 227 7.50 20.43 -8.35
C PRO A 227 6.63 21.16 -7.32
N ASP A 228 5.66 21.95 -7.78
CA ASP A 228 4.81 22.80 -6.92
C ASP A 228 3.51 22.12 -6.45
N ASP A 229 3.22 20.89 -6.92
CA ASP A 229 2.08 20.11 -6.43
C ASP A 229 2.44 19.50 -5.06
N LEU A 230 2.00 20.18 -4.00
CA LEU A 230 2.29 19.79 -2.62
C LEU A 230 1.74 18.39 -2.27
N HIS A 231 0.66 17.92 -2.93
CA HIS A 231 0.12 16.57 -2.72
C HIS A 231 1.00 15.51 -3.40
N ALA A 232 1.50 15.80 -4.59
CA ALA A 232 2.48 14.98 -5.30
C ALA A 232 3.78 14.83 -4.48
N GLN A 233 4.39 15.96 -4.10
CA GLN A 233 5.65 15.97 -3.35
C GLN A 233 5.49 15.35 -1.95
N SER A 234 4.40 15.63 -1.23
CA SER A 234 4.14 15.05 0.09
C SER A 234 4.01 13.51 0.06
N SER A 235 3.46 12.98 -1.02
CA SER A 235 3.28 11.54 -1.23
C SER A 235 4.59 10.88 -1.68
N TYR A 236 5.40 11.57 -2.49
CA TYR A 236 6.75 11.12 -2.86
C TYR A 236 7.70 11.09 -1.65
N ALA A 237 7.73 12.14 -0.82
CA ALA A 237 8.47 12.17 0.43
C ALA A 237 8.04 11.06 1.41
N ARG A 238 6.73 10.77 1.50
CA ARG A 238 6.19 9.66 2.28
C ARG A 238 6.68 8.30 1.77
N LEU A 239 6.74 8.11 0.45
CA LEU A 239 7.25 6.88 -0.17
C LEU A 239 8.77 6.72 0.05
N LEU A 240 9.55 7.80 -0.07
CA LEU A 240 10.98 7.83 0.25
C LEU A 240 11.23 7.38 1.70
N ALA A 241 10.51 7.96 2.67
CA ALA A 241 10.62 7.60 4.08
C ALA A 241 10.25 6.12 4.36
N ARG A 242 9.14 5.62 3.80
CA ARG A 242 8.77 4.18 3.87
C ARG A 242 9.78 3.26 3.18
N SER A 243 10.54 3.81 2.23
CA SER A 243 11.60 3.11 1.51
C SER A 243 12.96 3.18 2.21
N GLY A 244 13.04 3.80 3.40
CA GLY A 244 14.28 3.97 4.17
C GLY A 244 15.17 5.12 3.69
N GLN A 245 14.76 5.87 2.65
CA GLN A 245 15.51 6.98 2.07
C GLN A 245 15.20 8.29 2.82
N THR A 246 15.43 8.29 4.13
CA THR A 246 14.93 9.33 5.05
C THR A 246 15.53 10.71 4.76
N ASP A 247 16.82 10.82 4.43
CA ASP A 247 17.43 12.11 4.09
C ASP A 247 16.81 12.73 2.83
N ARG A 248 16.59 11.93 1.78
CA ARG A 248 15.86 12.38 0.57
C ARG A 248 14.41 12.76 0.87
N ALA A 249 13.77 12.11 1.84
CA ALA A 249 12.43 12.49 2.29
C ALA A 249 12.45 13.85 3.01
N LEU A 250 13.47 14.13 3.83
CA LEU A 250 13.67 15.44 4.46
C LEU A 250 13.90 16.53 3.41
N GLU A 251 14.77 16.33 2.42
CA GLU A 251 15.01 17.28 1.30
C GLU A 251 13.73 17.68 0.55
N VAL A 252 12.78 16.75 0.37
CA VAL A 252 11.49 17.02 -0.29
C VAL A 252 10.54 17.73 0.67
N TYR A 253 10.52 17.38 1.96
CA TYR A 253 9.73 18.10 2.96
C TYR A 253 10.25 19.53 3.23
N GLU A 254 11.56 19.78 3.15
CA GLU A 254 12.12 21.13 3.19
C GLU A 254 11.61 22.00 2.03
N LYS A 255 11.52 21.43 0.82
CA LYS A 255 10.96 22.13 -0.36
C LYS A 255 9.47 22.42 -0.21
N ILE A 256 8.70 21.48 0.34
CA ILE A 256 7.28 21.70 0.67
C ILE A 256 7.14 22.84 1.70
N LEU A 257 7.97 22.86 2.75
CA LEU A 257 7.98 23.91 3.77
C LEU A 257 8.54 25.25 3.29
N ALA A 258 9.24 25.29 2.15
CA ALA A 258 9.62 26.53 1.48
C ALA A 258 8.47 27.14 0.66
N LEU A 259 7.49 26.32 0.23
CA LEU A 259 6.30 26.73 -0.51
C LEU A 259 5.12 27.04 0.42
N ASP A 260 4.84 26.17 1.41
CA ASP A 260 3.92 26.42 2.53
C ASP A 260 4.62 26.18 3.88
N PRO A 261 5.19 27.23 4.50
CA PRO A 261 5.84 27.13 5.81
C PRO A 261 4.91 26.73 6.96
N ASP A 262 3.58 26.84 6.82
CA ASP A 262 2.62 26.64 7.90
C ASP A 262 1.81 25.33 7.77
N GLU A 263 2.11 24.49 6.76
CA GLU A 263 1.45 23.20 6.55
C GLU A 263 1.73 22.24 7.72
N GLN A 264 0.72 22.10 8.58
CA GLN A 264 0.84 21.43 9.87
C GLN A 264 1.23 19.95 9.75
N GLN A 265 0.71 19.22 8.75
CA GLN A 265 0.98 17.81 8.58
C GLN A 265 2.42 17.56 8.15
N THR A 266 2.97 18.41 7.29
CA THR A 266 4.36 18.38 6.85
C THR A 266 5.29 18.76 7.98
N LEU A 267 5.05 19.87 8.69
CA LEU A 267 5.82 20.27 9.89
C LEU A 267 5.92 19.11 10.91
N ILE A 268 4.79 18.48 11.20
CA ILE A 268 4.68 17.34 12.12
C ILE A 268 5.42 16.10 11.58
N THR A 269 5.36 15.83 10.28
CA THR A 269 6.00 14.66 9.66
C THR A 269 7.51 14.84 9.59
N TYR A 270 7.97 16.02 9.16
CA TYR A 270 9.37 16.43 9.05
C TYR A 270 10.07 16.36 10.41
N ALA A 271 9.50 17.00 11.45
CA ALA A 271 10.06 16.93 12.81
C ALA A 271 10.15 15.49 13.35
N ARG A 272 9.16 14.63 13.08
CA ARG A 272 9.19 13.21 13.45
C ARG A 272 10.16 12.36 12.61
N LEU A 273 10.64 12.85 11.47
CA LEU A 273 11.72 12.19 10.71
C LEU A 273 13.09 12.67 11.23
N LEU A 274 13.26 13.97 11.51
CA LEU A 274 14.44 14.51 12.20
C LEU A 274 14.68 13.83 13.56
N GLN A 275 13.65 13.70 14.40
CA GLN A 275 13.72 12.97 15.68
C GLN A 275 14.23 11.53 15.48
N ARG A 276 13.74 10.82 14.46
CA ARG A 276 14.15 9.44 14.15
C ARG A 276 15.55 9.31 13.55
N GLN A 277 16.16 10.42 13.13
CA GLN A 277 17.59 10.50 12.81
C GLN A 277 18.45 11.00 13.98
N GLY A 278 17.87 11.18 15.18
CA GLY A 278 18.56 11.77 16.34
C GLY A 278 18.77 13.29 16.24
N LYS A 279 18.24 13.94 15.20
CA LYS A 279 18.31 15.40 14.98
C LYS A 279 17.25 16.14 15.83
N THR A 280 17.16 15.80 17.12
CA THR A 280 16.06 16.20 18.03
C THR A 280 15.97 17.71 18.21
N GLU A 281 17.09 18.41 18.40
CA GLU A 281 17.09 19.88 18.54
C GLU A 281 16.63 20.60 17.26
N ALA A 282 16.93 20.06 16.08
CA ALA A 282 16.42 20.59 14.81
C ALA A 282 14.90 20.34 14.67
N ALA A 283 14.41 19.19 15.14
CA ALA A 283 12.98 18.89 15.19
C ALA A 283 12.23 19.84 16.14
N LEU A 284 12.77 20.07 17.34
CA LEU A 284 12.25 21.03 18.32
C LEU A 284 12.25 22.46 17.76
N GLY A 285 13.39 22.93 17.24
CA GLY A 285 13.52 24.28 16.66
C GLY A 285 12.59 24.54 15.47
N THR A 286 12.32 23.52 14.64
CA THR A 286 11.34 23.61 13.54
C THR A 286 9.92 23.83 14.06
N LEU A 287 9.49 23.02 15.03
CA LEU A 287 8.14 23.13 15.60
C LEU A 287 7.97 24.42 16.43
N ALA A 288 8.99 24.84 17.18
CA ALA A 288 9.01 26.10 17.91
C ALA A 288 8.86 27.30 16.96
N SER A 289 9.60 27.30 15.85
CA SER A 289 9.53 28.36 14.82
C SER A 289 8.17 28.42 14.12
N ALA A 290 7.55 27.27 13.87
CA ALA A 290 6.18 27.21 13.36
C ALA A 290 5.15 27.71 14.39
N LEU A 291 5.33 27.41 15.68
CA LEU A 291 4.45 27.90 16.75
C LEU A 291 4.64 29.38 17.07
N ALA A 292 5.77 29.98 16.72
CA ALA A 292 5.98 31.43 16.74
C ALA A 292 5.15 32.13 15.64
N ARG A 293 5.09 31.57 14.42
CA ARG A 293 4.22 32.07 13.33
C ARG A 293 2.74 31.80 13.57
N ARG A 294 2.41 30.58 14.03
CA ARG A 294 1.03 30.11 14.27
C ARG A 294 0.83 29.61 15.70
N PRO A 295 0.76 30.51 16.70
CA PRO A 295 0.51 30.13 18.10
C PRO A 295 -0.78 29.32 18.31
N GLN A 296 -1.74 29.42 17.39
CA GLN A 296 -3.03 28.73 17.46
C GLN A 296 -3.00 27.26 16.99
N SER A 297 -1.89 26.75 16.44
CA SER A 297 -1.83 25.37 15.94
C SER A 297 -1.66 24.32 17.04
N ASP A 298 -2.77 23.76 17.51
CA ASP A 298 -2.75 22.78 18.61
C ASP A 298 -2.21 21.41 18.20
N ARG A 299 -2.37 21.00 16.93
CA ARG A 299 -1.75 19.76 16.41
C ARG A 299 -0.23 19.84 16.40
N VAL A 300 0.32 20.99 16.02
CA VAL A 300 1.77 21.26 16.06
C VAL A 300 2.23 21.38 17.52
N ARG A 301 1.50 22.11 18.38
CA ARG A 301 1.82 22.27 19.80
C ARG A 301 1.81 20.95 20.57
N LEU A 302 0.86 20.06 20.31
CA LEU A 302 0.81 18.72 20.90
C LEU A 302 1.97 17.83 20.44
N THR A 303 2.41 17.97 19.18
CA THR A 303 3.61 17.25 18.69
C THR A 303 4.88 17.81 19.32
N TYR A 304 4.98 19.14 19.47
CA TYR A 304 6.10 19.81 20.13
C TYR A 304 6.19 19.43 21.62
N ALA A 305 5.07 19.47 22.35
CA ALA A 305 4.99 19.08 23.75
C ALA A 305 5.41 17.61 23.98
N ARG A 306 4.96 16.68 23.12
CA ARG A 306 5.37 15.27 23.17
C ARG A 306 6.87 15.10 22.87
N LEU A 307 7.42 15.82 21.89
CA LEU A 307 8.85 15.81 21.57
C LEU A 307 9.73 16.39 22.70
N LEU A 308 9.22 17.38 23.44
CA LEU A 308 9.86 17.91 24.65
C LEU A 308 9.88 16.87 25.79
N VAL A 309 8.81 16.07 25.96
CA VAL A 309 8.81 14.94 26.91
C VAL A 309 9.79 13.85 26.48
N ASP A 310 9.80 13.45 25.20
CA ASP A 310 10.72 12.45 24.64
C ASP A 310 12.20 12.85 24.85
N SER A 311 12.49 14.15 24.77
CA SER A 311 13.82 14.74 24.98
C SER A 311 14.12 15.13 26.44
N LYS A 312 13.20 14.84 27.37
CA LYS A 312 13.29 15.13 28.82
C LYS A 312 13.29 16.63 29.19
N GLN A 313 12.90 17.51 28.27
CA GLN A 313 12.72 18.94 28.46
C GLN A 313 11.35 19.21 29.14
N TYR A 314 11.17 18.65 30.35
CA TYR A 314 9.86 18.55 31.00
C TYR A 314 9.22 19.90 31.37
N ASN A 315 10.03 20.90 31.74
CA ASN A 315 9.52 22.23 32.12
C ASN A 315 8.91 22.96 30.92
N ASP A 316 9.57 22.90 29.76
CA ASP A 316 9.08 23.49 28.51
C ASP A 316 7.87 22.73 27.98
N ALA A 317 7.84 21.40 28.16
CA ALA A 317 6.68 20.56 27.87
C ALA A 317 5.46 20.97 28.71
N LEU A 318 5.64 21.25 30.01
CA LEU A 318 4.56 21.71 30.89
C LEU A 318 3.95 23.03 30.39
N ASP A 319 4.75 24.02 29.98
CA ASP A 319 4.22 25.25 29.38
C ASP A 319 3.39 24.97 28.10
N GLN A 320 3.84 24.02 27.27
CA GLN A 320 3.07 23.65 26.07
C GLN A 320 1.75 22.95 26.39
N PHE A 321 1.75 22.02 27.35
CA PHE A 321 0.55 21.31 27.78
C PHE A 321 -0.42 22.22 28.55
N ALA A 322 0.07 23.14 29.38
CA ALA A 322 -0.75 24.16 30.05
C ALA A 322 -1.46 25.08 29.02
N ARG A 323 -0.76 25.46 27.94
CA ARG A 323 -1.35 26.24 26.82
C ARG A 323 -2.37 25.44 26.00
N LEU A 324 -2.18 24.12 25.87
CA LEU A 324 -3.16 23.23 25.23
C LEU A 324 -4.41 23.05 26.11
N SER A 325 -4.23 22.74 27.39
CA SER A 325 -5.32 22.52 28.36
C SER A 325 -6.24 23.75 28.46
N LYS A 326 -5.67 24.97 28.54
CA LYS A 326 -6.41 26.24 28.54
C LYS A 326 -7.21 26.53 27.27
N ARG A 327 -7.00 25.78 26.17
CA ARG A 327 -7.64 26.02 24.85
C ARG A 327 -8.51 24.87 24.37
N ALA A 328 -8.20 23.65 24.79
CA ALA A 328 -8.99 22.45 24.56
C ALA A 328 -9.24 21.74 25.89
N PRO A 329 -9.94 22.36 26.86
CA PRO A 329 -10.10 21.84 28.22
C PRO A 329 -10.80 20.48 28.24
N ASP A 330 -11.68 20.21 27.25
CA ASP A 330 -12.37 18.92 27.15
C ASP A 330 -11.50 17.78 26.59
N ASN A 331 -10.34 18.08 25.99
CA ASN A 331 -9.49 17.10 25.34
C ASN A 331 -8.84 16.14 26.37
N ALA A 332 -9.34 14.91 26.43
CA ALA A 332 -8.89 13.89 27.37
C ALA A 332 -7.40 13.52 27.20
N ASP A 333 -6.90 13.37 25.96
CA ASP A 333 -5.47 13.10 25.69
C ASP A 333 -4.57 14.19 26.26
N VAL A 334 -4.97 15.46 26.12
CA VAL A 334 -4.22 16.62 26.61
C VAL A 334 -4.25 16.67 28.14
N ARG A 335 -5.42 16.50 28.76
CA ARG A 335 -5.54 16.48 30.23
C ARG A 335 -4.75 15.32 30.84
N TYR A 336 -4.87 14.12 30.30
CA TYR A 336 -4.14 12.94 30.77
C TYR A 336 -2.63 13.10 30.64
N ALA A 337 -2.14 13.57 29.48
CA ALA A 337 -0.72 13.83 29.28
C ALA A 337 -0.18 14.95 30.19
N TYR A 338 -0.96 16.01 30.44
CA TYR A 338 -0.57 17.09 31.36
C TYR A 338 -0.52 16.60 32.81
N GLY A 339 -1.55 15.90 33.29
CA GLY A 339 -1.61 15.34 34.64
C GLY A 339 -0.47 14.35 34.92
N LEU A 340 -0.19 13.42 33.99
CA LEU A 340 0.97 12.53 34.10
C LEU A 340 2.31 13.29 34.20
N LEU A 341 2.49 14.32 33.39
CA LEU A 341 3.72 15.13 33.40
C LEU A 341 3.85 15.96 34.69
N LEU A 342 2.75 16.50 35.21
CA LEU A 342 2.71 17.19 36.50
C LEU A 342 3.03 16.23 37.66
N MET A 343 2.51 15.00 37.65
CA MET A 343 2.89 13.97 38.62
C MET A 343 4.39 13.64 38.52
N GLN A 344 4.92 13.45 37.31
CA GLN A 344 6.34 13.15 37.07
C GLN A 344 7.27 14.30 37.50
N THR A 345 6.81 15.55 37.45
CA THR A 345 7.54 16.74 37.92
C THR A 345 7.22 17.12 39.37
N ASN A 346 6.44 16.31 40.10
CA ASN A 346 6.02 16.51 41.49
C ASN A 346 5.14 17.78 41.73
N ASN A 347 4.51 18.31 40.68
CA ASN A 347 3.59 19.45 40.73
C ASN A 347 2.16 19.00 41.09
N LEU A 348 2.02 18.16 42.12
CA LEU A 348 0.79 17.41 42.42
C LEU A 348 -0.46 18.28 42.59
N LYS A 349 -0.32 19.49 43.14
CA LYS A 349 -1.43 20.44 43.34
C LYS A 349 -2.08 20.95 42.05
N GLU A 350 -1.38 20.89 40.91
CA GLU A 350 -1.96 21.19 39.60
C GLU A 350 -2.46 19.92 38.89
N ALA A 351 -2.07 18.73 39.36
CA ALA A 351 -2.48 17.45 38.77
C ALA A 351 -3.85 16.95 39.29
N GLU A 352 -4.33 17.53 40.40
CA GLU A 352 -5.61 17.20 41.05
C GLU A 352 -6.80 18.06 40.56
N ALA A 353 -6.59 18.96 39.59
CA ALA A 353 -7.52 20.02 39.18
C ALA A 353 -8.02 19.92 37.72
#